data_AF-A0A420WV04-F1
#
_entry.id   AF-A0A420WV04-F1
#
_cell.length_a   1.000
_cell.length_b   1.000
_cell.length_c   1.000
_cell.angle_alpha   90.00
_cell.angle_beta   90.00
_cell.angle_gamma   90.00
#
_symmetry.space_group_name_H-M   'P 1'
#
loop_
_entity.id
_entity.type
_entity.pdbx_description
1 polymer ?
#
loop_
_entity_poly.entity_id
_entity_poly.type
_entity_poly.pdbx_seq_one_letter_code
_entity_poly.pdbx_strand_id
1 'polypeptide(L)' 'MPHQPRGACCPECGVPLSWPGTGASDQQMLYCVNGHRLCTMKEFREAARDLLLQEEVSLHRGYRRAG' A
#
# COMPACT_ATOMS: atom_id res chain seq x y z
N MET A 1 23.07 -3.54 1.17
CA MET A 1 22.44 -2.29 0.70
C MET A 1 21.04 -2.28 1.26
N PRO A 2 20.69 -1.49 2.29
CA PRO A 2 19.33 -1.54 2.81
C PRO A 2 18.40 -0.98 1.73
N HIS A 3 17.46 -1.81 1.28
CA HIS A 3 16.41 -1.43 0.37
C HIS A 3 15.51 -0.45 1.11
N GLN A 4 15.80 0.84 0.99
CA GLN A 4 14.90 1.90 1.44
C GLN A 4 13.55 1.65 0.77
N PRO A 5 12.45 1.45 1.52
CA PRO A 5 11.16 1.22 0.90
C PRO A 5 10.87 2.49 0.10
N ARG A 6 10.93 2.40 -1.23
CA ARG A 6 10.42 3.45 -2.11
C ARG A 6 8.94 3.51 -1.77
N GLY A 7 8.56 4.46 -0.92
CA GLY A 7 7.17 4.67 -0.52
C GLY A 7 6.29 4.80 -1.77
N ALA A 8 4.99 4.60 -1.60
CA ALA A 8 4.05 4.78 -2.68
C ALA A 8 4.21 6.18 -3.30
N CYS A 9 4.27 6.28 -4.63
CA CYS A 9 4.32 7.56 -5.34
C CYS A 9 3.01 7.78 -6.09
N CYS A 10 2.64 9.04 -6.30
CA CYS A 10 1.52 9.39 -7.17
C CYS A 10 1.82 8.93 -8.61
N PRO A 11 0.89 8.22 -9.28
CA PRO A 11 1.11 7.74 -10.65
C PRO A 11 1.18 8.89 -11.68
N GLU A 12 0.56 10.04 -11.39
CA GLU A 12 0.51 11.16 -12.33
C GLU A 12 1.73 12.08 -12.23
N CYS A 13 2.18 12.40 -11.02
CA CYS A 13 3.25 13.38 -10.80
C CYS A 13 4.47 12.85 -10.05
N GLY A 14 4.49 11.57 -9.69
CA GLY A 14 5.64 10.91 -9.07
C GLY A 14 5.98 11.36 -7.65
N VAL A 15 5.19 12.27 -7.05
CA VAL A 15 5.43 12.76 -5.68
C VAL A 15 5.23 11.63 -4.67
N PRO A 16 6.06 11.56 -3.62
CA PRO A 16 5.91 10.56 -2.57
C PRO A 16 4.59 10.78 -1.81
N LEU A 17 3.88 9.68 -1.57
CA LEU A 17 2.63 9.64 -0.83
C LEU A 17 2.91 9.25 0.63
N SER A 18 2.14 9.86 1.53
CA SER A 18 2.16 9.54 2.94
C SER A 18 0.95 8.71 3.32
N TRP A 19 1.07 7.92 4.39
CA TRP A 19 -0.06 7.16 4.91
C TRP A 19 -1.17 8.10 5.37
N PRO A 20 -2.43 7.82 5.02
CA PRO A 20 -3.57 8.60 5.48
C PRO A 20 -3.73 8.48 7.00
N GLY A 21 -4.10 9.58 7.66
CA GLY A 21 -4.29 9.61 9.11
C GLY A 21 -5.40 8.67 9.59
N THR A 22 -5.33 8.25 10.85
CA THR A 22 -6.23 7.25 11.48
C THR A 22 -7.71 7.64 11.49
N GLY A 23 -8.06 8.89 11.22
CA GLY A 23 -9.44 9.38 11.15
C GLY A 23 -10.09 9.35 9.76
N ALA A 24 -9.40 8.85 8.72
CA ALA A 24 -9.94 8.83 7.38
C ALA A 24 -11.06 7.77 7.22
N SER A 25 -12.22 8.19 6.71
CA SER A 25 -13.34 7.29 6.39
C SER A 25 -13.00 6.40 5.20
N ASP A 26 -13.50 5.16 5.18
CA ASP A 26 -13.28 4.20 4.08
C ASP A 26 -13.77 4.73 2.72
N GLN A 27 -14.80 5.57 2.73
CA GLN A 27 -15.38 6.18 1.52
C GLN A 27 -14.66 7.47 1.11
N GLN A 28 -13.66 7.91 1.89
CA GLN A 28 -12.92 9.12 1.61
C GLN A 28 -12.05 8.92 0.37
N MET A 29 -12.21 9.82 -0.61
CA MET A 29 -11.33 9.91 -1.76
C MET A 29 -9.97 10.45 -1.33
N LEU A 30 -8.89 9.73 -1.67
CA LEU A 30 -7.53 10.16 -1.44
C LEU A 30 -7.00 10.95 -2.64
N TYR A 31 -6.20 11.95 -2.32
CA TYR A 31 -5.56 12.83 -3.27
C TYR A 31 -4.08 12.95 -2.93
N CYS A 32 -3.24 13.16 -3.94
CA CYS A 32 -1.86 13.58 -3.68
C CYS A 32 -1.80 15.05 -3.26
N VAL A 33 -0.64 15.52 -2.80
CA VAL A 33 -0.43 16.92 -2.40
C VAL A 33 -0.68 17.94 -3.52
N ASN A 34 -0.61 17.50 -4.79
CA ASN A 34 -0.91 18.31 -5.96
C ASN A 34 -2.39 18.21 -6.41
N GLY A 35 -3.22 17.44 -5.70
CA GLY A 35 -4.65 17.31 -5.98
C GLY A 35 -5.05 16.23 -6.99
N HIS A 36 -4.13 15.37 -7.46
CA HIS A 36 -4.48 14.23 -8.31
C HIS A 36 -5.24 13.16 -7.52
N ARG A 37 -6.27 12.60 -8.13
CA ARG A 37 -7.11 11.54 -7.55
C ARG A 37 -6.32 10.24 -7.50
N LEU A 38 -6.29 9.59 -6.33
CA LEU A 38 -5.59 8.32 -6.15
C LEU A 38 -6.59 7.16 -6.16
N CYS A 39 -7.24 6.93 -5.03
CA CYS A 39 -8.23 5.89 -4.81
C CYS A 39 -9.04 6.23 -3.55
N THR A 40 -9.99 5.39 -3.20
CA THR A 40 -10.65 5.45 -1.89
C THR A 40 -9.78 4.80 -0.80
N MET A 41 -10.00 5.23 0.45
CA MET A 41 -9.41 4.57 1.62
C MET A 41 -9.71 3.07 1.69
N LYS A 42 -10.91 2.66 1.25
CA LYS A 42 -11.30 1.25 1.15
C LYS A 42 -10.35 0.47 0.23
N GLU A 43 -10.19 0.92 -1.02
CA GLU A 43 -9.32 0.26 -2.00
C GLU A 43 -7.87 0.18 -1.50
N PHE A 44 -7.41 1.25 -0.83
CA PHE A 44 -6.09 1.28 -0.23
C PHE A 44 -5.92 0.24 0.90
N ARG A 45 -6.91 0.11 1.79
CA ARG A 45 -6.91 -0.91 2.86
C ARG A 45 -6.99 -2.33 2.32
N GLU A 46 -7.76 -2.54 1.25
CA GLU A 46 -7.86 -3.84 0.55
C GLU A 46 -6.51 -4.22 -0.06
N ALA A 47 -5.86 -3.31 -0.79
CA ALA A 47 -4.54 -3.56 -1.36
C ALA A 47 -3.46 -3.84 -0.28
N ALA A 48 -3.50 -3.10 0.83
CA ALA A 48 -2.60 -3.34 1.96
C ALA A 48 -2.82 -4.71 2.60
N ARG A 49 -4.08 -5.14 2.75
CA ARG A 49 -4.43 -6.48 3.24
C ARG A 49 -3.94 -7.57 2.28
N ASP A 50 -4.17 -7.39 0.99
CA ASP A 50 -3.74 -8.37 -0.02
C ASP A 50 -2.23 -8.55 -0.04
N LEU A 51 -1.47 -7.46 0.10
CA LEU A 51 -0.01 -7.51 0.23
C LEU A 51 0.43 -8.30 1.47
N LEU A 52 -0.17 -8.05 2.64
CA LEU A 52 0.12 -8.80 3.87
C LEU A 52 -0.21 -10.30 3.71
N LEU A 53 -1.36 -10.62 3.12
CA LEU A 53 -1.75 -12.02 2.86
C LEU A 53 -0.81 -12.70 1.86
N GLN A 54 -0.36 -11.99 0.82
CA GLN A 54 0.62 -12.52 -0.13
C GLN A 54 1.97 -12.81 0.52
N GLU A 55 2.41 -11.96 1.44
CA GLU A 55 3.62 -12.17 2.23
C GLU A 55 3.49 -13.41 3.12
N GLU A 56 2.37 -13.56 3.83
CA GLU A 56 2.07 -14.75 4.63
C GLU A 56 2.06 -16.03 3.80
N VAL A 57 1.41 -16.04 2.64
CA VAL A 57 1.38 -17.21 1.73
C VAL A 57 2.78 -17.58 1.25
N SER A 58 3.60 -16.58 0.92
CA SER A 58 4.97 -16.78 0.46
C SER A 58 5.84 -17.42 1.55
N LEU A 59 5.71 -16.97 2.80
CA LEU A 59 6.38 -17.57 3.95
C LEU A 59 5.96 -19.02 4.16
N HIS A 60 4.65 -19.31 4.17
CA HIS A 60 4.16 -20.68 4.37
C HIS A 60 4.57 -21.65 3.26
N ARG A 61 4.69 -21.18 2.00
CA ARG A 61 5.19 -21.99 0.89
C ARG A 61 6.70 -22.19 0.93
N GLY A 62 7.47 -21.21 1.42
CA GLY A 62 8.90 -21.33 1.67
C GLY A 62 9.22 -22.39 2.72
N TYR A 63 8.46 -22.41 3.83
CA TYR A 63 8.62 -23.43 4.87
C TYR A 63 8.28 -24.86 4.39
N ARG A 64 7.29 -25.02 3.49
CA ARG A 64 6.91 -26.34 2.97
C ARG A 64 7.86 -26.93 1.92
N ARG A 65 8.78 -26.14 1.35
CA ARG A 65 9.78 -26.60 0.39
C ARG A 65 11.14 -26.93 1.02
N ALA A 66 11.33 -26.57 2.28
CA ALA A 66 12.57 -26.80 3.04
C ALA A 66 12.44 -27.94 4.07
N GLY A 67 11.31 -28.65 4.09
CA GLY A 67 11.06 -29.84 4.92
C GLY A 67 11.13 -31.12 4.12
#